data_AF-A0A2V5Q0C0-F1
#
_entry.id   AF-A0A2V5Q0C0-F1
#
_cell.length_a   1.000
_cell.length_b   1.000
_cell.length_c   1.000
_cell.angle_alpha   90.00
_cell.angle_beta   90.00
_cell.angle_gamma   90.00
#
_symmetry.space_group_name_H-M   'P 1'
#
loop_
_entity.id
_entity.type
_entity.pdbx_description
1 polymer ?
#
loop_
_entity_poly.entity_id
_entity_poly.type
_entity_poly.pdbx_seq_one_letter_code
_entity_poly.pdbx_strand_id
1 'polypeptide(L)'
;MSEKSPLYKTQSELREGMLARQNFLSNRETDMSKTARERMPQVILDTICILTFFTLALFSVNTALAEAIPDSLTKKLAEFKGAERGQIVSLKEDSLTREFPGFSFYVLRFRTYPVARLPPEPLKINNLFIVKPDGSVEHIVEPEGLKKFFRTALVPVTAQARARDVAKAWLQLSQEFYQDDFFHFSIPEDSLQVAAKDSGGVEVSAKAVVNQQGGNSGEIAASLTFDPAGVLTNVSESVQIHRGIRPICQATKLLDPDPIVRGMAEQDILVMGKAAKGYLDEQRAKTRPELQQAIDEIWQRIVAEGR
;
A
#
# COMPACT_ATOMS: atom_id res chain seq x y z
N MET A 1 43.18 -30.94 -75.33
CA MET A 1 42.00 -31.75 -75.72
C MET A 1 40.78 -30.98 -75.26
N SER A 2 40.07 -30.35 -76.20
CA SER A 2 38.71 -30.74 -76.64
C SER A 2 37.68 -30.65 -75.51
N GLU A 3 36.52 -30.01 -75.62
CA GLU A 3 35.81 -29.44 -76.75
C GLU A 3 34.56 -28.73 -76.17
N LYS A 4 34.16 -27.62 -76.79
CA LYS A 4 32.77 -27.20 -77.10
C LYS A 4 31.72 -27.05 -75.98
N SER A 5 31.32 -25.78 -75.77
CA SER A 5 29.91 -25.32 -75.63
C SER A 5 29.04 -25.88 -76.77
N PRO A 6 27.69 -26.03 -76.66
CA PRO A 6 26.77 -24.95 -76.26
C PRO A 6 25.45 -25.35 -75.57
N LEU A 7 24.76 -24.38 -74.95
CA LEU A 7 23.29 -24.24 -75.02
C LEU A 7 22.86 -22.93 -74.31
N TYR A 8 22.73 -21.86 -75.10
CA TYR A 8 22.01 -20.65 -74.70
C TYR A 8 20.51 -20.92 -74.88
N LYS A 9 19.74 -20.95 -73.77
CA LYS A 9 18.28 -20.81 -73.83
C LYS A 9 17.95 -19.34 -74.10
N THR A 10 17.05 -19.09 -75.04
CA THR A 10 16.59 -17.75 -75.40
C THR A 10 15.75 -17.15 -74.27
N GLN A 11 15.79 -15.82 -74.11
CA GLN A 11 15.04 -15.10 -73.06
C GLN A 11 13.53 -15.38 -73.07
N SER A 12 12.95 -15.81 -74.20
CA SER A 12 11.54 -16.20 -74.28
C SER A 12 11.24 -17.49 -73.50
N GLU A 13 12.14 -18.48 -73.51
CA GLU A 13 11.96 -19.75 -72.80
C GLU A 13 12.11 -19.60 -71.28
N LEU A 14 12.95 -18.66 -70.83
CA LEU A 14 13.06 -18.29 -69.42
C LEU A 14 11.80 -17.55 -68.92
N ARG A 15 11.14 -16.80 -69.80
CA ARG A 15 9.92 -16.04 -69.47
C ARG A 15 8.67 -16.93 -69.42
N GLU A 16 8.56 -17.90 -70.32
CA GLU A 16 7.48 -18.91 -70.25
C GLU A 16 7.62 -19.85 -69.06
N GLY A 17 8.84 -20.25 -68.70
CA GLY A 17 9.10 -21.03 -67.49
C GLY A 17 8.73 -20.29 -66.19
N MET A 18 8.89 -18.97 -66.15
CA MET A 18 8.50 -18.12 -65.01
C MET A 18 6.98 -17.95 -64.90
N LEU A 19 6.28 -17.73 -66.03
CA LEU A 19 4.82 -17.59 -66.07
C LEU A 19 4.09 -18.90 -65.71
N ALA A 20 4.61 -20.05 -66.16
CA ALA A 20 4.09 -21.36 -65.78
C ALA A 20 4.25 -21.63 -64.27
N ARG A 21 5.35 -21.17 -63.66
CA ARG A 21 5.62 -21.31 -62.22
C ARG A 21 4.75 -20.40 -61.36
N GLN A 22 4.42 -19.20 -61.86
CA GLN A 22 3.57 -18.24 -61.16
C GLN A 22 2.09 -18.67 -61.16
N ASN A 23 1.60 -19.23 -62.27
CA ASN A 23 0.25 -19.78 -62.34
C ASN A 23 0.08 -21.07 -61.50
N PHE A 24 1.13 -21.89 -61.37
CA PHE A 24 1.11 -23.07 -60.48
C PHE A 24 1.04 -22.67 -58.99
N LEU A 25 1.76 -21.61 -58.59
CA LEU A 25 1.73 -21.12 -57.20
C LEU A 25 0.40 -20.44 -56.85
N SER A 26 -0.18 -19.66 -57.78
CA SER A 26 -1.48 -19.01 -57.58
C SER A 26 -2.65 -20.01 -57.47
N ASN A 27 -2.62 -21.09 -58.25
CA ASN A 27 -3.62 -22.16 -58.15
C ASN A 27 -3.47 -23.01 -56.88
N ARG A 28 -2.27 -23.10 -56.29
CA ARG A 28 -2.02 -23.82 -55.03
C ARG A 28 -2.47 -23.05 -53.78
N GLU A 29 -2.39 -21.71 -53.80
CA GLU A 29 -2.92 -20.85 -52.73
C GLU A 29 -4.46 -20.80 -52.72
N THR A 30 -5.09 -20.89 -53.89
CA THR A 30 -6.56 -20.93 -54.00
C THR A 30 -7.16 -22.28 -53.65
N ASP A 31 -6.40 -23.37 -53.74
CA ASP A 31 -6.83 -24.70 -53.30
C ASP A 31 -6.61 -24.89 -51.78
N MET A 32 -5.47 -24.43 -51.22
CA MET A 32 -5.21 -24.48 -49.77
C MET A 32 -6.15 -23.59 -48.93
N SER A 33 -6.67 -22.49 -49.48
CA SER A 33 -7.63 -21.63 -48.79
C SER A 33 -9.08 -22.16 -48.80
N LYS A 34 -9.40 -23.11 -49.68
CA LYS A 34 -10.72 -23.77 -49.74
C LYS A 34 -10.79 -25.07 -48.94
N THR A 35 -9.70 -25.81 -48.79
CA THR A 35 -9.69 -27.06 -48.00
C THR A 35 -9.49 -26.87 -46.49
N ALA A 36 -9.07 -25.69 -46.02
CA ALA A 36 -8.92 -25.42 -44.58
C ALA A 36 -10.22 -24.90 -43.90
N ARG A 37 -11.31 -24.72 -44.65
CA ARG A 37 -12.56 -24.10 -44.17
C ARG A 37 -13.68 -25.08 -43.83
N GLU A 38 -13.42 -26.38 -43.86
CA GLU A 38 -14.39 -27.38 -43.41
C GLU A 38 -13.76 -28.33 -42.39
N ARG A 39 -14.35 -28.33 -41.18
CA ARG A 39 -14.08 -29.19 -40.01
C ARG A 39 -12.91 -28.76 -39.10
N MET A 40 -13.11 -27.65 -38.39
CA MET A 40 -12.64 -27.56 -37.00
C MET A 40 -13.87 -27.55 -36.08
N PRO A 41 -14.04 -28.54 -35.19
CA PRO A 41 -15.14 -28.56 -34.24
C PRO A 41 -14.99 -27.38 -33.26
N GLN A 42 -16.10 -26.70 -33.01
CA GLN A 42 -16.25 -25.48 -32.20
C GLN A 42 -15.67 -25.56 -30.77
N VAL A 43 -15.20 -26.74 -30.34
CA VAL A 43 -14.76 -27.03 -28.96
C VAL A 43 -13.28 -26.66 -28.72
N ILE A 44 -12.46 -26.51 -29.76
CA ILE A 44 -11.01 -26.24 -29.60
C ILE A 44 -10.69 -24.74 -29.51
N LEU A 45 -11.59 -23.86 -29.97
CA LEU A 45 -11.39 -22.41 -29.89
C LEU A 45 -11.63 -21.88 -28.46
N ASP A 46 -12.55 -22.49 -27.71
CA ASP A 46 -12.85 -22.08 -26.33
C ASP A 46 -11.76 -22.50 -25.33
N THR A 47 -11.02 -23.59 -25.59
CA THR A 47 -9.96 -24.04 -24.67
C THR A 47 -8.65 -23.22 -24.81
N ILE A 48 -8.37 -22.69 -26.01
CA ILE A 48 -7.17 -21.88 -26.26
C ILE A 48 -7.35 -20.45 -25.73
N CYS A 49 -8.54 -19.87 -25.84
CA CYS A 49 -8.85 -18.56 -25.25
C CYS A 49 -8.84 -18.58 -23.71
N ILE A 50 -9.22 -19.69 -23.08
CA ILE A 50 -9.16 -19.83 -21.61
C ILE A 50 -7.71 -19.95 -21.15
N LEU A 51 -6.82 -20.65 -21.85
CA LEU A 51 -5.42 -20.79 -21.42
C LEU A 51 -4.55 -19.54 -21.61
N THR A 52 -4.85 -18.68 -22.58
CA THR A 52 -4.13 -17.40 -22.76
C THR A 52 -4.68 -16.27 -21.88
N PHE A 53 -5.94 -16.33 -21.45
CA PHE A 53 -6.46 -15.41 -20.43
C PHE A 53 -6.10 -15.82 -19.00
N PHE A 54 -5.93 -17.12 -18.71
CA PHE A 54 -5.56 -17.58 -17.37
C PHE A 54 -4.06 -17.41 -17.04
N THR A 55 -3.19 -17.30 -18.04
CA THR A 55 -1.75 -17.09 -17.82
C THR A 55 -1.35 -15.61 -17.71
N LEU A 56 -2.20 -14.67 -18.13
CA LEU A 56 -2.03 -13.24 -17.90
C LEU A 56 -2.71 -12.73 -16.62
N ALA A 57 -3.58 -13.52 -15.99
CA ALA A 57 -4.27 -13.15 -14.74
C ALA A 57 -3.55 -13.61 -13.46
N LEU A 58 -2.43 -14.34 -13.54
CA LEU A 58 -1.68 -14.84 -12.37
C LEU A 58 -0.29 -14.19 -12.18
N PHE A 59 0.08 -13.21 -13.00
CA PHE A 59 1.23 -12.34 -12.77
C PHE A 59 0.79 -10.87 -12.64
N SER A 60 -0.30 -10.61 -11.91
CA SER A 60 -0.38 -9.37 -11.12
C SER A 60 0.47 -9.57 -9.87
N VAL A 61 1.78 -9.69 -10.06
CA VAL A 61 2.72 -9.40 -8.99
C VAL A 61 2.45 -7.94 -8.68
N ASN A 62 1.84 -7.69 -7.52
CA ASN A 62 1.76 -6.38 -6.89
C ASN A 62 3.19 -5.84 -6.72
N THR A 63 3.74 -5.30 -7.79
CA THR A 63 4.69 -4.23 -7.71
C THR A 63 3.86 -3.02 -7.30
N ALA A 64 3.62 -2.92 -5.99
CA ALA A 64 3.38 -1.63 -5.40
C ALA A 64 4.61 -0.79 -5.77
N LEU A 65 4.51 -0.04 -6.87
CA LEU A 65 5.39 1.09 -7.12
C LEU A 65 5.30 1.91 -5.83
N ALA A 66 6.37 1.91 -5.05
CA ALA A 66 6.52 2.83 -3.95
C ALA A 66 6.32 4.22 -4.57
N GLU A 67 5.17 4.80 -4.29
CA GLU A 67 4.80 6.06 -4.91
C GLU A 67 5.86 7.10 -4.54
N ALA A 68 6.30 7.84 -5.55
CA ALA A 68 7.36 8.80 -5.36
C ALA A 68 6.91 9.84 -4.33
N ILE A 69 7.69 9.96 -3.25
CA ILE A 69 7.50 11.02 -2.26
C ILE A 69 7.72 12.37 -2.96
N PRO A 70 6.80 13.35 -2.83
CA PRO A 70 6.96 14.65 -3.47
C PRO A 70 8.25 15.35 -3.03
N ASP A 71 8.90 16.07 -3.95
CA ASP A 71 10.14 16.82 -3.67
C ASP A 71 9.98 17.80 -2.52
N SER A 72 8.80 18.40 -2.36
CA SER A 72 8.48 19.30 -1.24
C SER A 72 8.58 18.58 0.11
N LEU A 73 8.05 17.36 0.20
CA LEU A 73 8.13 16.55 1.42
C LEU A 73 9.58 16.10 1.67
N THR A 74 10.29 15.66 0.63
CA THR A 74 11.71 15.29 0.72
C THR A 74 12.55 16.45 1.27
N LYS A 75 12.37 17.66 0.73
CA LYS A 75 13.06 18.88 1.21
C LYS A 75 12.70 19.18 2.66
N LYS A 76 11.42 19.07 3.02
CA LYS A 76 10.97 19.32 4.40
C LYS A 76 11.58 18.32 5.38
N LEU A 77 11.60 17.04 5.03
CA LEU A 77 12.16 15.97 5.86
C LEU A 77 13.68 16.14 6.08
N ALA A 78 14.40 16.66 5.09
CA ALA A 78 15.83 16.95 5.22
C ALA A 78 16.15 18.01 6.30
N GLU A 79 15.18 18.81 6.73
CA GLU A 79 15.33 19.75 7.85
C GLU A 79 15.42 19.02 9.20
N PHE A 80 14.91 17.78 9.29
CA PHE A 80 14.87 16.99 10.52
C PHE A 80 15.96 15.92 10.51
N LYS A 81 17.04 16.16 11.26
CA LYS A 81 18.12 15.17 11.41
C LYS A 81 17.56 13.86 11.99
N GLY A 82 17.77 12.74 11.30
CA GLY A 82 17.31 11.42 11.75
C GLY A 82 15.93 11.02 11.24
N ALA A 83 15.28 11.83 10.38
CA ALA A 83 14.04 11.46 9.71
C ALA A 83 14.21 10.21 8.82
N GLU A 84 15.40 9.97 8.27
CA GLU A 84 15.72 8.79 7.46
C GLU A 84 15.62 7.46 8.23
N ARG A 85 15.53 7.52 9.56
CA ARG A 85 15.34 6.33 10.40
C ARG A 85 13.88 5.90 10.54
N GLY A 86 12.94 6.75 10.11
CA GLY A 86 11.51 6.47 10.09
C GLY A 86 11.03 5.94 8.74
N GLN A 87 9.81 5.42 8.72
CA GLN A 87 9.11 4.98 7.54
C GLN A 87 8.05 6.00 7.15
N ILE A 88 7.97 6.31 5.85
CA ILE A 88 6.94 7.21 5.32
C ILE A 88 5.78 6.36 4.79
N VAL A 89 4.58 6.71 5.21
CA VAL A 89 3.32 6.10 4.77
C VAL A 89 2.45 7.19 4.13
N SER A 90 1.94 6.95 2.94
CA SER A 90 0.95 7.84 2.30
C SER A 90 -0.46 7.48 2.77
N LEU A 91 -1.25 8.49 3.15
CA LEU A 91 -2.66 8.34 3.49
C LEU A 91 -3.51 8.79 2.30
N LYS A 92 -4.28 7.86 1.73
CA LYS A 92 -5.03 8.07 0.47
C LYS A 92 -6.53 7.81 0.59
N GLU A 93 -7.05 7.93 1.80
CA GLU A 93 -8.45 7.66 2.04
C GLU A 93 -9.36 8.57 1.21
N ASP A 94 -10.45 8.03 0.68
CA ASP A 94 -11.31 8.79 -0.24
C ASP A 94 -11.89 10.06 0.39
N SER A 95 -12.22 10.01 1.70
CA SER A 95 -12.68 11.18 2.46
C SER A 95 -11.66 12.30 2.52
N LEU A 96 -10.36 11.97 2.61
CA LEU A 96 -9.29 12.98 2.58
C LEU A 96 -9.22 13.64 1.20
N THR A 97 -9.30 12.85 0.15
CA THR A 97 -9.24 13.34 -1.24
C THR A 97 -10.44 14.22 -1.57
N ARG A 98 -11.64 13.87 -1.09
CA ARG A 98 -12.87 14.65 -1.31
C ARG A 98 -12.89 15.96 -0.55
N GLU A 99 -12.52 15.96 0.72
CA GLU A 99 -12.64 17.16 1.58
C GLU A 99 -11.42 18.10 1.50
N PHE A 100 -10.26 17.60 1.06
CA PHE A 100 -9.04 18.38 0.89
C PHE A 100 -8.43 18.19 -0.50
N PRO A 101 -9.12 18.62 -1.56
CA PRO A 101 -8.62 18.47 -2.93
C PRO A 101 -7.29 19.21 -3.12
N GLY A 102 -6.31 18.51 -3.70
CA GLY A 102 -4.96 19.03 -3.93
C GLY A 102 -4.02 18.98 -2.73
N PHE A 103 -4.49 18.54 -1.56
CA PHE A 103 -3.62 18.22 -0.44
C PHE A 103 -3.14 16.76 -0.54
N SER A 104 -1.97 16.48 0.03
CA SER A 104 -1.46 15.11 0.15
C SER A 104 -0.98 14.87 1.57
N PHE A 105 -1.33 13.71 2.12
CA PHE A 105 -1.16 13.38 3.53
C PHE A 105 -0.15 12.24 3.68
N TYR A 106 0.82 12.43 4.57
CA TYR A 106 1.88 11.46 4.82
C TYR A 106 2.14 11.36 6.32
N VAL A 107 2.54 10.19 6.78
CA VAL A 107 3.00 9.97 8.15
C VAL A 107 4.42 9.47 8.12
N LEU A 108 5.31 10.14 8.86
CA LEU A 108 6.62 9.60 9.22
C LEU A 108 6.48 8.87 10.56
N ARG A 109 6.60 7.54 10.52
CA ARG A 109 6.53 6.66 11.69
C ARG A 109 7.90 6.16 12.10
N PHE A 110 8.18 6.20 13.40
CA PHE A 110 9.33 5.55 14.01
C PHE A 110 8.87 4.25 14.65
N ARG A 111 9.56 3.16 14.31
CA ARG A 111 9.25 1.83 14.81
C ARG A 111 9.23 1.82 16.35
N THR A 112 8.11 1.41 16.93
CA THR A 112 7.99 1.17 18.38
C THR A 112 8.23 -0.30 18.74
N TYR A 113 7.85 -1.22 17.86
CA TYR A 113 7.98 -2.67 18.05
C TYR A 113 8.66 -3.32 16.84
N PRO A 114 9.46 -4.39 17.02
CA PRO A 114 9.74 -5.10 18.27
C PRO A 114 10.66 -4.37 19.26
N VAL A 115 11.46 -3.43 18.76
CA VAL A 115 12.33 -2.58 19.57
C VAL A 115 12.14 -1.12 19.15
N ALA A 116 11.84 -0.28 20.13
CA ALA A 116 11.56 1.12 19.93
C ALA A 116 12.79 1.89 19.44
N ARG A 117 12.60 2.75 18.45
CA ARG A 117 13.57 3.74 18.03
C ARG A 117 13.14 5.10 18.57
N LEU A 118 13.98 5.70 19.40
CA LEU A 118 13.73 7.04 19.90
C LEU A 118 13.77 8.02 18.71
N PRO A 119 12.66 8.73 18.40
CA PRO A 119 12.67 9.76 17.39
C PRO A 119 13.53 10.94 17.88
N PRO A 120 14.28 11.60 16.98
CA PRO A 120 15.03 12.80 17.33
C PRO A 120 14.07 13.98 17.45
N GLU A 121 14.23 14.81 18.48
CA GLU A 121 13.45 16.05 18.61
C GLU A 121 13.59 16.95 17.36
N PRO A 122 12.52 17.59 16.88
CA PRO A 122 11.16 17.64 17.44
C PRO A 122 10.22 16.53 16.92
N LEU A 123 10.74 15.48 16.29
CA LEU A 123 9.93 14.38 15.78
C LEU A 123 9.39 13.53 16.93
N LYS A 124 8.13 13.12 16.84
CA LYS A 124 7.51 12.14 17.72
C LYS A 124 7.51 10.75 17.06
N ILE A 125 6.91 9.76 17.72
CA ILE A 125 6.78 8.40 17.17
C ILE A 125 6.05 8.42 15.83
N ASN A 126 4.95 9.18 15.75
CA ASN A 126 4.24 9.44 14.49
C ASN A 126 4.18 10.94 14.24
N ASN A 127 4.41 11.33 12.98
CA ASN A 127 4.46 12.72 12.56
C ASN A 127 3.64 12.86 11.29
N LEU A 128 2.55 13.62 11.34
CA LEU A 128 1.74 13.91 10.19
C LEU A 128 2.38 15.04 9.39
N PHE A 129 2.53 14.84 8.09
CA PHE A 129 2.96 15.84 7.13
C PHE A 129 1.86 16.06 6.10
N ILE A 130 1.49 17.32 5.90
CA ILE A 130 0.47 17.71 4.93
C ILE A 130 1.14 18.59 3.88
N VAL A 131 1.22 18.07 2.66
CA VAL A 131 1.66 18.83 1.48
C VAL A 131 0.45 19.59 0.95
N LYS A 132 0.56 20.92 0.90
CA LYS A 132 -0.50 21.82 0.43
C LYS A 132 -0.42 21.99 -1.10
N PRO A 133 -1.51 22.46 -1.74
CA PRO A 133 -1.52 22.71 -3.19
C PRO A 133 -0.43 23.68 -3.68
N ASP A 134 0.04 24.59 -2.82
CA ASP A 134 1.11 25.54 -3.13
C ASP A 134 2.53 24.93 -2.99
N GLY A 135 2.63 23.65 -2.63
CA GLY A 135 3.87 22.93 -2.40
C GLY A 135 4.49 23.13 -1.01
N SER A 136 3.91 23.96 -0.15
CA SER A 136 4.33 24.08 1.24
C SER A 136 3.96 22.83 2.04
N VAL A 137 4.71 22.55 3.11
CA VAL A 137 4.52 21.35 3.92
C VAL A 137 4.34 21.72 5.39
N GLU A 138 3.22 21.29 5.96
CA GLU A 138 2.91 21.44 7.38
C GLU A 138 3.28 20.16 8.15
N HIS A 139 3.93 20.31 9.31
CA HIS A 139 4.31 19.22 10.20
C HIS A 139 3.44 19.30 11.46
N ILE A 140 2.69 18.23 11.74
CA ILE A 140 1.71 18.14 12.82
C ILE A 140 2.05 16.91 13.67
N VAL A 141 2.20 17.10 14.97
CA VAL A 141 2.60 16.05 15.92
C VAL A 141 1.60 15.84 17.06
N GLU A 142 0.46 16.54 17.00
CA GLU A 142 -0.59 16.45 18.03
C GLU A 142 -1.95 16.98 17.52
N PRO A 143 -3.06 16.59 18.18
CA PRO A 143 -4.41 16.92 17.73
C PRO A 143 -4.72 18.41 17.58
N GLU A 144 -4.11 19.29 18.39
CA GLU A 144 -4.36 20.74 18.28
C GLU A 144 -3.82 21.33 16.95
N GLY A 145 -2.71 20.82 16.45
CA GLY A 145 -2.22 21.18 15.12
C GLY A 145 -3.18 20.72 14.03
N LEU A 146 -3.76 19.52 14.16
CA LEU A 146 -4.77 19.00 13.24
C LEU A 146 -6.05 19.85 13.26
N LYS A 147 -6.49 20.29 14.43
CA LYS A 147 -7.62 21.21 14.61
C LYS A 147 -7.40 22.54 13.88
N LYS A 148 -6.20 23.11 14.01
CA LYS A 148 -5.82 24.33 13.30
C LYS A 148 -5.84 24.13 11.78
N PHE A 149 -5.31 23.00 11.29
CA PHE A 149 -5.36 22.66 9.87
C PHE A 149 -6.80 22.59 9.37
N PHE A 150 -7.69 21.85 10.05
CA PHE A 150 -9.10 21.72 9.64
C PHE A 150 -9.81 23.06 9.61
N ARG A 151 -9.62 23.91 10.63
CA ARG A 151 -10.21 25.26 10.67
C ARG A 151 -9.75 26.16 9.51
N THR A 152 -8.54 25.93 8.99
CA THR A 152 -7.95 26.78 7.95
C THR A 152 -8.23 26.26 6.55
N ALA A 153 -8.19 24.94 6.37
CA ALA A 153 -8.23 24.30 5.06
C ALA A 153 -9.63 23.84 4.64
N LEU A 154 -10.54 23.59 5.59
CA LEU A 154 -11.90 23.18 5.24
C LEU A 154 -12.67 24.32 4.58
N VAL A 155 -13.24 24.03 3.42
CA VAL A 155 -14.30 24.85 2.85
C VAL A 155 -15.60 24.66 3.67
N PRO A 156 -16.49 25.67 3.71
CA PRO A 156 -17.74 25.56 4.45
C PRO A 156 -18.52 24.26 4.23
N VAL A 157 -18.99 23.66 5.32
CA VAL A 157 -19.67 22.36 5.38
C VAL A 157 -21.13 22.57 5.80
N THR A 158 -22.03 22.61 4.83
CA THR A 158 -23.47 22.80 5.07
C THR A 158 -24.30 21.54 4.79
N ALA A 159 -23.75 20.58 4.03
CA ALA A 159 -24.41 19.33 3.69
C ALA A 159 -24.04 18.22 4.69
N GLN A 160 -25.04 17.46 5.16
CA GLN A 160 -24.84 16.37 6.12
C GLN A 160 -23.88 15.29 5.61
N ALA A 161 -23.93 14.96 4.31
CA ALA A 161 -23.03 13.98 3.71
C ALA A 161 -21.56 14.42 3.81
N ARG A 162 -21.29 15.70 3.55
CA ARG A 162 -19.94 16.28 3.70
C ARG A 162 -19.51 16.33 5.17
N ALA A 163 -20.42 16.65 6.09
CA ALA A 163 -20.10 16.59 7.52
C ALA A 163 -19.62 15.19 7.95
N ARG A 164 -20.26 14.13 7.43
CA ARG A 164 -19.80 12.75 7.66
C ARG A 164 -18.42 12.48 7.07
N ASP A 165 -18.16 12.90 5.84
CA ASP A 165 -16.84 12.74 5.20
C ASP A 165 -15.74 13.50 5.95
N VAL A 166 -16.02 14.71 6.44
CA VAL A 166 -15.09 15.49 7.27
C VAL A 166 -14.82 14.78 8.61
N ALA A 167 -15.82 14.18 9.24
CA ALA A 167 -15.63 13.41 10.47
C ALA A 167 -14.77 12.14 10.22
N LYS A 168 -14.95 11.46 9.07
CA LYS A 168 -14.07 10.35 8.66
C LYS A 168 -12.63 10.84 8.46
N ALA A 169 -12.45 11.91 7.70
CA ALA A 169 -11.15 12.52 7.44
C ALA A 169 -10.44 12.91 8.75
N TRP A 170 -11.17 13.49 9.71
CA TRP A 170 -10.64 13.79 11.04
C TRP A 170 -10.09 12.54 11.72
N LEU A 171 -10.90 11.49 11.84
CA LEU A 171 -10.53 10.26 12.54
C LEU A 171 -9.37 9.53 11.85
N GLN A 172 -9.36 9.49 10.52
CA GLN A 172 -8.28 8.88 9.73
C GLN A 172 -6.92 9.55 9.96
N LEU A 173 -6.90 10.87 10.18
CA LEU A 173 -5.67 11.59 10.50
C LEU A 173 -5.34 11.53 12.00
N SER A 174 -6.35 11.65 12.86
CA SER A 174 -6.14 11.67 14.31
C SER A 174 -5.65 10.33 14.86
N GLN A 175 -6.16 9.21 14.34
CA GLN A 175 -5.73 7.87 14.77
C GLN A 175 -4.22 7.65 14.60
N GLU A 176 -3.59 8.36 13.67
CA GLU A 176 -2.15 8.25 13.41
C GLU A 176 -1.31 8.74 14.60
N PHE A 177 -1.83 9.63 15.45
CA PHE A 177 -1.13 10.02 16.68
C PHE A 177 -1.07 8.89 17.73
N TYR A 178 -1.91 7.87 17.57
CA TYR A 178 -2.05 6.75 18.51
C TYR A 178 -1.53 5.41 17.96
N GLN A 179 -1.25 5.36 16.66
CA GLN A 179 -0.78 4.17 15.97
C GLN A 179 0.57 3.66 16.52
N ASP A 180 0.71 2.35 16.64
CA ASP A 180 1.94 1.66 17.05
C ASP A 180 2.29 0.47 16.14
N ASP A 181 1.72 0.48 14.92
CA ASP A 181 1.70 -0.56 13.89
C ASP A 181 0.91 -1.84 14.26
N PHE A 182 0.34 -1.91 15.47
CA PHE A 182 -0.53 -3.02 15.89
C PHE A 182 -2.01 -2.64 15.88
N PHE A 183 -2.34 -1.36 16.07
CA PHE A 183 -3.71 -0.92 16.02
C PHE A 183 -4.25 -0.94 14.59
N HIS A 184 -5.36 -1.64 14.42
CA HIS A 184 -6.14 -1.60 13.20
C HIS A 184 -7.46 -0.91 13.54
N PHE A 185 -7.66 0.28 12.99
CA PHE A 185 -8.87 1.06 13.20
C PHE A 185 -9.85 0.81 12.06
N SER A 186 -11.14 0.86 12.39
CA SER A 186 -12.23 0.95 11.42
C SER A 186 -13.13 2.10 11.80
N ILE A 187 -13.78 2.74 10.83
CA ILE A 187 -14.77 3.79 11.10
C ILE A 187 -16.11 3.27 10.59
N PRO A 188 -16.92 2.63 11.46
CA PRO A 188 -18.20 2.07 11.07
C PRO A 188 -19.18 3.17 10.61
N GLU A 189 -19.92 2.93 9.53
CA GLU A 189 -20.88 3.92 9.00
C GLU A 189 -22.00 4.28 9.99
N ASP A 190 -22.40 3.32 10.82
CA ASP A 190 -23.39 3.48 11.88
C ASP A 190 -22.88 4.31 13.08
N SER A 191 -21.56 4.49 13.21
CA SER A 191 -20.98 5.40 14.21
C SER A 191 -21.13 6.88 13.83
N LEU A 192 -21.34 7.17 12.54
CA LEU A 192 -21.49 8.53 12.03
C LEU A 192 -22.90 9.02 12.28
N GLN A 193 -23.04 10.06 13.08
CA GLN A 193 -24.31 10.67 13.42
C GLN A 193 -24.25 12.16 13.15
N VAL A 194 -25.28 12.70 12.51
CA VAL A 194 -25.38 14.13 12.19
C VAL A 194 -26.64 14.69 12.83
N ALA A 195 -26.49 15.76 13.60
CA ALA A 195 -27.57 16.46 14.26
C ALA A 195 -27.55 17.94 13.88
N ALA A 196 -28.74 18.51 13.62
CA ALA A 196 -28.88 19.96 13.54
C ALA A 196 -28.79 20.55 14.95
N LYS A 197 -28.17 21.72 15.09
CA LYS A 197 -28.18 22.47 16.36
C LYS A 197 -29.26 23.55 16.32
N ASP A 198 -29.84 23.84 17.47
CA ASP A 198 -30.85 24.92 17.62
C ASP A 198 -30.33 26.28 17.15
N SER A 199 -29.01 26.49 17.20
CA SER A 199 -28.34 27.69 16.71
C SER A 199 -28.27 27.79 15.17
N GLY A 200 -28.80 26.82 14.42
CA GLY A 200 -28.84 26.79 12.96
C GLY A 200 -27.62 26.13 12.28
N GLY A 201 -26.70 25.54 13.07
CA GLY A 201 -25.52 24.83 12.58
C GLY A 201 -25.70 23.30 12.57
N VAL A 202 -24.60 22.57 12.36
CA VAL A 202 -24.58 21.10 12.33
C VAL A 202 -23.52 20.56 13.27
N GLU A 203 -23.86 19.51 14.01
CA GLU A 203 -22.91 18.70 14.75
C GLU A 203 -22.82 17.31 14.11
N VAL A 204 -21.60 16.82 13.89
CA VAL A 204 -21.33 15.47 13.44
C VAL A 204 -20.45 14.75 14.45
N SER A 205 -20.89 13.57 14.88
CA SER A 205 -20.10 12.68 15.73
C SER A 205 -19.76 11.39 15.00
N ALA A 206 -18.59 10.83 15.29
CA ALA A 206 -18.11 9.60 14.66
C ALA A 206 -17.16 8.84 15.61
N LYS A 207 -16.90 7.56 15.31
CA LYS A 207 -15.93 6.75 16.06
C LYS A 207 -14.99 5.98 15.15
N ALA A 208 -13.71 5.97 15.49
CA ALA A 208 -12.75 5.00 14.99
C ALA A 208 -12.59 3.90 16.05
N VAL A 209 -12.99 2.67 15.72
CA VAL A 209 -13.01 1.52 16.62
C VAL A 209 -11.81 0.62 16.33
N VAL A 210 -11.13 0.21 17.40
CA VAL A 210 -9.98 -0.71 17.32
C VAL A 210 -10.46 -2.15 17.12
N ASN A 211 -9.95 -2.82 16.09
CA ASN A 211 -10.14 -4.25 15.90
C ASN A 211 -9.49 -5.03 17.06
N GLN A 212 -10.22 -5.99 17.61
CA GLN A 212 -9.85 -6.67 18.86
C GLN A 212 -8.71 -7.71 18.75
N GLN A 213 -7.96 -7.66 17.65
CA GLN A 213 -6.86 -8.58 17.41
C GLN A 213 -5.71 -8.33 18.39
N GLY A 214 -5.12 -9.41 18.91
CA GLY A 214 -3.96 -9.33 19.83
C GLY A 214 -4.29 -8.73 21.20
N GLY A 215 -5.57 -8.68 21.59
CA GLY A 215 -6.03 -8.06 22.84
C GLY A 215 -6.13 -6.54 22.78
N ASN A 216 -5.98 -5.93 21.61
CA ASN A 216 -6.28 -4.52 21.42
C ASN A 216 -7.77 -4.26 21.63
N SER A 217 -8.15 -3.08 22.11
CA SER A 217 -9.56 -2.68 22.17
C SER A 217 -9.70 -1.18 22.31
N GLY A 218 -10.95 -0.70 22.22
CA GLY A 218 -11.30 0.69 22.47
C GLY A 218 -11.63 1.48 21.22
N GLU A 219 -11.71 2.79 21.37
CA GLU A 219 -12.15 3.71 20.33
C GLU A 219 -11.56 5.12 20.48
N ILE A 220 -11.58 5.85 19.37
CA ILE A 220 -11.42 7.30 19.32
C ILE A 220 -12.77 7.86 18.88
N ALA A 221 -13.43 8.63 19.75
CA ALA A 221 -14.69 9.30 19.46
C ALA A 221 -14.43 10.78 19.17
N ALA A 222 -14.98 11.30 18.09
CA ALA A 222 -14.87 12.71 17.72
C ALA A 222 -16.26 13.33 17.54
N SER A 223 -16.40 14.60 17.92
CA SER A 223 -17.52 15.46 17.55
C SER A 223 -17.00 16.76 16.96
N LEU A 224 -17.51 17.12 15.78
CA LEU A 224 -17.18 18.34 15.07
C LEU A 224 -18.44 19.20 14.97
N THR A 225 -18.33 20.47 15.35
CA THR A 225 -19.44 21.43 15.30
C THR A 225 -19.17 22.50 14.26
N PHE A 226 -20.14 22.69 13.39
CA PHE A 226 -20.18 23.73 12.37
C PHE A 226 -21.25 24.76 12.70
N ASP A 227 -20.96 26.03 12.45
CA ASP A 227 -21.94 27.11 12.57
C ASP A 227 -22.94 27.12 11.40
N PRO A 228 -23.93 28.03 11.37
CA PRO A 228 -24.89 28.10 10.26
C PRO A 228 -24.28 28.41 8.89
N ALA A 229 -23.08 29.01 8.86
CA ALA A 229 -22.34 29.25 7.63
C ALA A 229 -21.53 28.00 7.18
N GLY A 230 -21.54 26.92 7.97
CA GLY A 230 -20.78 25.70 7.72
C GLY A 230 -19.30 25.81 8.15
N VAL A 231 -18.92 26.81 8.93
CA VAL A 231 -17.54 26.98 9.40
C VAL A 231 -17.32 26.13 10.64
N LEU A 232 -16.20 25.39 10.68
CA LEU A 232 -15.83 24.56 11.82
C LEU A 232 -15.50 25.43 13.04
N THR A 233 -16.35 25.37 14.07
CA THR A 233 -16.19 26.14 15.31
C THR A 233 -15.54 25.33 16.41
N ASN A 234 -15.89 24.04 16.53
CA ASN A 234 -15.35 23.18 17.57
C ASN A 234 -15.01 21.78 17.04
N VAL A 235 -13.99 21.20 17.67
CA VAL A 235 -13.66 19.78 17.59
C VAL A 235 -13.40 19.31 19.01
N SER A 236 -14.08 18.26 19.42
CA SER A 236 -13.84 17.53 20.66
C SER A 236 -13.53 16.08 20.34
N GLU A 237 -12.51 15.54 21.00
CA GLU A 237 -12.08 14.16 20.83
C GLU A 237 -11.94 13.49 22.20
N SER A 238 -12.35 12.24 22.29
CA SER A 238 -12.17 11.36 23.44
C SER A 238 -11.48 10.08 22.98
N VAL A 239 -10.40 9.70 23.65
CA VAL A 239 -9.56 8.57 23.27
C VAL A 239 -9.58 7.55 24.40
N GLN A 240 -10.08 6.37 24.10
CA GLN A 240 -10.17 5.25 25.04
C GLN A 240 -9.63 4.01 24.36
N ILE A 241 -8.33 3.96 24.13
CA ILE A 241 -7.65 2.83 23.49
C ILE A 241 -6.86 2.02 24.52
N HIS A 242 -6.93 0.70 24.39
CA HIS A 242 -6.20 -0.23 25.25
C HIS A 242 -5.31 -1.10 24.37
N ARG A 243 -4.02 -1.06 24.66
CA ARG A 243 -3.02 -1.88 23.98
C ARG A 243 -3.14 -3.31 24.49
N GLY A 244 -3.24 -4.24 23.57
CA GLY A 244 -3.03 -5.65 23.83
C GLY A 244 -1.55 -5.98 24.06
N ILE A 245 -1.23 -7.27 24.02
CA ILE A 245 0.15 -7.74 24.21
C ILE A 245 1.02 -7.25 23.04
N ARG A 246 2.25 -6.82 23.34
CA ARG A 246 3.27 -6.43 22.37
C ARG A 246 4.54 -7.26 22.63
N PRO A 247 4.86 -8.24 21.77
CA PRO A 247 6.05 -9.07 21.97
C PRO A 247 7.34 -8.24 21.95
N ILE A 248 8.26 -8.57 22.84
CA ILE A 248 9.59 -7.94 22.88
C ILE A 248 10.57 -8.91 22.25
N CYS A 249 10.78 -8.78 20.94
CA CYS A 249 11.68 -9.71 20.26
C CYS A 249 13.13 -9.55 20.75
N GLN A 250 13.74 -10.68 21.12
CA GLN A 250 15.13 -10.77 21.59
C GLN A 250 15.91 -11.80 20.77
N ALA A 251 16.15 -11.54 19.49
CA ALA A 251 16.87 -12.47 18.61
C ALA A 251 18.27 -12.82 19.14
N THR A 252 18.91 -11.93 19.91
CA THR A 252 20.19 -12.19 20.58
C THR A 252 20.15 -13.33 21.60
N LYS A 253 18.95 -13.80 21.98
CA LYS A 253 18.70 -14.84 22.97
C LYS A 253 18.30 -16.20 22.36
N LEU A 254 18.25 -16.33 21.04
CA LEU A 254 17.95 -17.61 20.36
C LEU A 254 19.00 -18.72 20.64
N LEU A 255 20.19 -18.34 21.09
CA LEU A 255 21.24 -19.29 21.50
C LEU A 255 21.60 -19.19 22.98
N ASP A 256 20.69 -18.67 23.83
CA ASP A 256 20.93 -18.58 25.26
C ASP A 256 21.16 -19.99 25.88
N PRO A 257 22.11 -20.19 26.81
CA PRO A 257 22.31 -21.50 27.43
C PRO A 257 21.07 -21.99 28.20
N ASP A 258 20.26 -21.08 28.75
CA ASP A 258 19.02 -21.44 29.41
C ASP A 258 17.92 -21.74 28.37
N PRO A 259 17.38 -22.98 28.30
CA PRO A 259 16.32 -23.33 27.37
C PRO A 259 15.02 -22.54 27.60
N ILE A 260 14.76 -22.06 28.82
CA ILE A 260 13.59 -21.23 29.11
C ILE A 260 13.76 -19.86 28.46
N VAL A 261 14.93 -19.24 28.59
CA VAL A 261 15.23 -17.94 27.96
C VAL A 261 15.16 -18.04 26.44
N ARG A 262 15.73 -19.12 25.89
CA ARG A 262 15.62 -19.42 24.45
C ARG A 262 14.17 -19.53 23.99
N GLY A 263 13.36 -20.32 24.71
CA GLY A 263 11.95 -20.53 24.40
C GLY A 263 11.13 -19.23 24.44
N MET A 264 11.40 -18.35 25.41
CA MET A 264 10.75 -17.02 25.47
C MET A 264 11.11 -16.16 24.26
N ALA A 265 12.39 -16.11 23.89
CA ALA A 265 12.85 -15.32 22.74
C ALA A 265 12.26 -15.82 21.42
N GLU A 266 12.21 -17.14 21.23
CA GLU A 266 11.56 -17.77 20.08
C GLU A 266 10.07 -17.44 20.05
N GLN A 267 9.36 -17.60 21.18
CA GLN A 267 7.93 -17.36 21.27
C GLN A 267 7.57 -15.92 20.90
N ASP A 268 8.28 -14.92 21.44
CA ASP A 268 8.01 -13.51 21.14
C ASP A 268 8.23 -13.18 19.66
N ILE A 269 9.25 -13.76 19.02
CA ILE A 269 9.50 -13.60 17.58
C ILE A 269 8.40 -14.28 16.75
N LEU A 270 7.96 -15.47 17.15
CA LEU A 270 6.88 -16.19 16.47
C LEU A 270 5.52 -15.49 16.61
N VAL A 271 5.23 -14.89 17.77
CA VAL A 271 4.00 -14.09 17.97
C VAL A 271 4.04 -12.83 17.12
N MET A 272 5.22 -12.19 16.98
CA MET A 272 5.40 -11.05 16.10
C MET A 272 5.25 -11.42 14.62
N GLY A 273 5.63 -12.65 14.24
CA GLY A 273 5.43 -13.18 12.88
C GLY A 273 6.16 -12.36 11.82
N LYS A 274 5.53 -12.14 10.66
CA LYS A 274 6.14 -11.37 9.54
C LYS A 274 6.56 -9.96 9.92
N ALA A 275 5.90 -9.32 10.89
CA ALA A 275 6.26 -7.99 11.36
C ALA A 275 7.68 -7.93 11.98
N ALA A 276 8.23 -9.08 12.39
CA ALA A 276 9.59 -9.15 12.94
C ALA A 276 10.68 -8.94 11.88
N LYS A 277 10.37 -9.04 10.58
CA LYS A 277 11.38 -9.12 9.51
C LYS A 277 12.45 -8.04 9.55
N GLY A 278 12.04 -6.77 9.61
CA GLY A 278 12.98 -5.66 9.64
C GLY A 278 13.89 -5.70 10.87
N TYR A 279 13.38 -6.15 12.02
CA TYR A 279 14.20 -6.37 13.21
C TYR A 279 15.16 -7.56 13.03
N LEU A 280 14.69 -8.70 12.52
CA LEU A 280 15.52 -9.88 12.31
C LEU A 280 16.66 -9.61 11.31
N ASP A 281 16.39 -8.90 10.22
CA ASP A 281 17.41 -8.49 9.24
C ASP A 281 18.51 -7.64 9.88
N GLU A 282 18.12 -6.67 10.71
CA GLU A 282 19.07 -5.81 11.44
C GLU A 282 19.93 -6.61 12.43
N GLN A 283 19.35 -7.58 13.13
CA GLN A 283 20.09 -8.42 14.09
C GLN A 283 21.02 -9.39 13.36
N ARG A 284 20.53 -10.02 12.28
CA ARG A 284 21.29 -10.93 11.43
C ARG A 284 22.55 -10.25 10.87
N ALA A 285 22.42 -9.01 10.39
CA ALA A 285 23.55 -8.26 9.83
C ALA A 285 24.67 -7.93 10.83
N LYS A 286 24.39 -7.99 12.14
CA LYS A 286 25.32 -7.54 13.20
C LYS A 286 25.86 -8.68 14.07
N THR A 287 25.42 -9.91 13.84
CA THR A 287 25.74 -11.05 14.70
C THR A 287 26.65 -12.08 14.03
N ARG A 288 27.14 -13.02 14.84
CA ARG A 288 28.01 -14.14 14.45
C ARG A 288 27.26 -15.22 13.65
N PRO A 289 27.95 -16.03 12.83
CA PRO A 289 27.33 -17.00 11.92
C PRO A 289 26.33 -17.96 12.58
N GLU A 290 26.62 -18.46 13.79
CA GLU A 290 25.71 -19.41 14.45
C GLU A 290 24.38 -18.75 14.79
N LEU A 291 24.40 -17.49 15.24
CA LEU A 291 23.16 -16.77 15.52
C LEU A 291 22.45 -16.33 14.24
N GLN A 292 23.18 -16.04 13.16
CA GLN A 292 22.57 -15.78 11.85
C GLN A 292 21.75 -16.99 11.39
N GLN A 293 22.30 -18.21 11.54
CA GLN A 293 21.58 -19.44 11.21
C GLN A 293 20.31 -19.60 12.05
N ALA A 294 20.37 -19.38 13.37
CA ALA A 294 19.18 -19.46 14.22
C ALA A 294 18.10 -18.43 13.84
N ILE A 295 18.50 -17.21 13.43
CA ILE A 295 17.60 -16.19 12.91
C ILE A 295 16.97 -16.63 11.58
N ASP A 296 17.75 -17.26 10.70
CA ASP A 296 17.26 -17.76 9.41
C ASP A 296 16.26 -18.90 9.61
N GLU A 297 16.53 -19.83 10.53
CA GLU A 297 15.65 -20.94 10.88
C GLU A 297 14.29 -20.46 11.42
N ILE A 298 14.29 -19.51 12.36
CA ILE A 298 13.03 -18.96 12.89
C ILE A 298 12.26 -18.15 11.84
N TRP A 299 12.96 -17.45 10.94
CA TRP A 299 12.33 -16.75 9.83
C TRP A 299 11.66 -17.73 8.84
N GLN A 300 12.36 -18.81 8.48
CA GLN A 300 11.75 -19.85 7.63
C GLN A 300 10.50 -20.45 8.27
N ARG A 301 10.52 -20.67 9.59
CA ARG A 301 9.37 -21.15 10.34
C ARG A 301 8.19 -20.17 10.29
N ILE A 302 8.43 -18.87 10.49
CA ILE A 302 7.39 -17.83 10.34
C ILE A 302 6.73 -17.90 8.96
N VAL A 303 7.54 -17.98 7.90
CA VAL A 303 7.05 -18.04 6.52
C VAL A 303 6.27 -19.33 6.27
N ALA A 304 6.78 -20.48 6.72
CA ALA A 304 6.16 -21.78 6.53
C ALA A 304 4.81 -21.90 7.28
N GLU A 305 4.71 -21.35 8.48
CA GLU A 305 3.48 -21.36 9.29
C GLU A 305 2.49 -20.25 8.91
N GLY A 306 2.86 -19.35 7.98
CA GLY A 306 1.99 -18.26 7.55
C GLY A 306 1.72 -17.21 8.62
N ARG A 307 2.62 -17.09 9.60
CA ARG A 307 2.56 -16.07 10.66
C ARG A 307 2.96 -14.68 10.15
#